data_AF-A0A249DVN3-F1
#
_entry.id   AF-A0A249DVN3-F1
#
_cell.length_a   1.000
_cell.length_b   1.000
_cell.length_c   1.000
_cell.angle_alpha   90.00
_cell.angle_beta   90.00
_cell.angle_gamma   90.00
#
_symmetry.space_group_name_H-M   'P 1'
#
loop_
_entity.id
_entity.type
_entity.pdbx_description
1 polymer ?
#
loop_
_entity_poly.entity_id
_entity_poly.type
_entity_poly.pdbx_seq_one_letter_code
_entity_poly.pdbx_strand_id
1 'polypeptide(L)'
;MKSGTPQGGIISPILANMALDGLETRLKQTFSASQRKRRRTKLHMVRYVDYFIVTGYSREFLEKEVKPQIETFLAQRGLKLSINKTRIIHVEEGFDFLGFSIRRYSNKLLTKPSRESFKSLLDKIRASIKSHPTAKSLNLIRLLNPVIIGWSNYYRHTLPKWYLRMLTMLFGPLCRAGQKDGIPRNVCND
;
A
#
# COMPACT_ATOMS: atom_id res chain seq x y z
N MET A 1 -23.76 19.37 11.80
CA MET A 1 -23.29 18.43 10.75
C MET A 1 -22.17 17.57 11.32
N LYS A 2 -22.51 16.39 11.86
CA LYS A 2 -21.55 15.41 12.39
C LYS A 2 -21.86 14.07 11.73
N SER A 3 -21.28 13.84 10.57
CA SER A 3 -21.43 12.57 9.84
C SER A 3 -20.06 12.16 9.31
N GLY A 4 -19.20 11.78 10.25
CA GLY A 4 -18.11 10.85 10.00
C GLY A 4 -18.51 9.54 10.68
N THR A 5 -18.44 8.43 9.95
CA THR A 5 -18.50 7.12 10.59
C THR A 5 -17.38 7.05 11.64
N PRO A 6 -17.62 6.52 12.85
CA PRO A 6 -16.53 6.26 13.78
C PRO A 6 -15.50 5.39 13.06
N GLN A 7 -14.29 5.93 12.88
CA GLN A 7 -13.15 5.21 12.30
C GLN A 7 -12.88 4.00 13.19
N GLY A 8 -13.44 2.84 12.84
CA GLY A 8 -13.42 1.64 13.67
C GLY A 8 -14.60 0.70 13.48
N GLY A 9 -15.69 1.12 12.83
CA GLY A 9 -16.77 0.19 12.46
C GLY A 9 -16.34 -0.74 11.33
N ILE A 10 -16.46 -2.06 11.52
CA ILE A 10 -16.17 -3.12 10.52
C ILE A 10 -16.84 -2.85 9.15
N ILE A 11 -17.92 -2.05 9.16
CA ILE A 11 -18.75 -1.71 8.00
C ILE A 11 -18.18 -0.53 7.19
N SER A 12 -17.31 0.31 7.77
CA SER A 12 -16.78 1.53 7.12
C SER A 12 -16.04 1.27 5.79
N PRO A 13 -15.21 0.21 5.65
CA PRO A 13 -14.55 -0.09 4.37
C PRO A 13 -15.55 -0.51 3.28
N ILE A 14 -16.61 -1.21 3.66
CA ILE A 14 -17.65 -1.66 2.73
C ILE A 14 -18.46 -0.46 2.23
N LEU A 15 -18.86 0.44 3.14
CA LEU A 15 -19.56 1.67 2.77
C LEU A 15 -18.72 2.58 1.87
N ALA A 16 -17.42 2.72 2.16
CA ALA A 16 -16.51 3.47 1.30
C ALA A 16 -16.40 2.81 -0.09
N ASN A 17 -16.32 1.48 -0.15
CA ASN A 17 -16.28 0.74 -1.41
C ASN A 17 -17.55 0.92 -2.23
N MET A 18 -18.73 0.85 -1.60
CA MET A 18 -20.03 1.08 -2.23
C MET A 18 -20.21 2.53 -2.69
N ALA A 19 -19.81 3.50 -1.87
CA ALA A 19 -19.90 4.91 -2.23
C ALA A 19 -19.02 5.23 -3.43
N LEU A 20 -17.82 4.67 -3.50
CA LEU A 20 -16.88 4.91 -4.61
C LEU A 20 -17.13 3.99 -5.82
N ASP A 21 -18.13 3.11 -5.76
CA ASP A 21 -18.46 2.23 -6.86
C ASP A 21 -19.07 3.00 -8.04
N GLY A 22 -18.66 2.64 -9.25
CA GLY A 22 -19.04 3.33 -10.49
C GLY A 22 -18.22 4.57 -10.86
N LEU A 23 -17.28 5.03 -10.00
CA LEU A 23 -16.39 6.15 -10.35
C LEU A 23 -15.53 5.83 -11.59
N GLU A 24 -14.95 4.62 -11.62
CA GLU A 24 -14.15 4.17 -12.76
C GLU A 24 -14.99 4.07 -14.04
N THR A 25 -16.22 3.55 -13.93
CA THR A 25 -17.16 3.44 -15.06
C THR A 25 -17.50 4.81 -15.63
N ARG A 26 -17.80 5.78 -14.76
CA ARG A 26 -18.09 7.16 -15.18
C ARG A 26 -16.90 7.80 -15.90
N LEU A 27 -15.70 7.68 -15.35
CA LEU A 27 -14.48 8.19 -15.99
C LEU A 27 -14.21 7.52 -17.34
N LYS A 28 -14.47 6.21 -17.46
CA LYS A 28 -14.36 5.48 -18.72
C LYS A 28 -15.40 5.95 -19.75
N GLN A 29 -16.64 6.19 -19.35
CA GLN A 29 -17.68 6.69 -20.24
C GLN A 29 -17.37 8.11 -20.75
N THR A 30 -16.93 9.00 -19.87
CA THR A 30 -16.64 10.40 -20.24
C THR A 30 -15.42 10.54 -21.16
N PHE A 31 -14.32 9.82 -20.84
CA PHE A 31 -13.02 10.07 -21.49
C PHE A 31 -12.52 8.92 -22.37
N SER A 32 -13.13 7.73 -22.26
CA SER A 32 -12.66 6.50 -22.92
C SER A 32 -13.76 5.79 -23.72
N ALA A 33 -14.80 6.52 -24.15
CA ALA A 33 -15.93 6.00 -24.94
C ALA A 33 -15.54 5.20 -26.20
N SER A 34 -14.33 5.43 -26.73
CA SER A 34 -13.76 4.64 -27.82
C SER A 34 -12.34 4.17 -27.47
N GLN A 35 -11.96 2.94 -27.88
CA GLN A 35 -10.63 2.37 -27.65
C GLN A 35 -9.49 3.31 -28.11
N ARG A 36 -9.72 4.05 -29.21
CA ARG A 36 -8.75 5.00 -29.76
C ARG A 36 -8.53 6.20 -28.84
N LYS A 37 -9.61 6.68 -28.21
CA LYS A 37 -9.57 7.78 -27.23
C LYS A 37 -8.91 7.33 -25.93
N ARG A 38 -9.18 6.10 -25.46
CA ARG A 38 -8.55 5.49 -24.29
C ARG A 38 -7.02 5.37 -24.41
N ARG A 39 -6.54 4.95 -25.59
CA ARG A 39 -5.08 4.89 -25.87
C ARG A 39 -4.42 6.27 -25.90
N ARG A 40 -5.15 7.31 -26.33
CA ARG A 40 -4.68 8.70 -26.36
C ARG A 40 -4.64 9.33 -24.97
N THR A 41 -5.70 9.16 -24.17
CA THR A 41 -5.81 9.79 -22.85
C THR A 41 -4.97 9.07 -21.79
N LYS A 42 -4.61 7.79 -22.00
CA LYS A 42 -3.88 6.93 -21.04
C LYS A 42 -4.52 6.97 -19.65
N LEU A 43 -5.85 7.05 -19.62
CA LEU A 43 -6.63 7.15 -18.40
C LEU A 43 -6.79 5.75 -17.78
N HIS A 44 -6.12 5.53 -16.64
CA HIS A 44 -6.27 4.34 -15.83
C HIS A 44 -6.56 4.76 -14.39
N MET A 45 -7.47 4.04 -13.74
CA MET A 45 -7.77 4.22 -12.33
C MET A 45 -7.38 2.96 -11.57
N VAL A 46 -6.67 3.13 -10.48
CA VAL A 46 -6.34 2.05 -9.52
C VAL A 46 -6.90 2.47 -8.18
N ARG A 47 -7.79 1.67 -7.60
CA ARG A 47 -8.46 1.98 -6.33
C ARG A 47 -8.13 0.93 -5.28
N TYR A 48 -7.91 1.40 -4.06
CA TYR A 48 -7.79 0.61 -2.84
C TYR A 48 -8.62 1.27 -1.74
N VAL A 49 -9.81 0.72 -1.49
CA VAL A 49 -10.80 1.29 -0.55
C VAL A 49 -11.09 2.77 -0.89
N ASP A 50 -10.70 3.69 -0.03
CA ASP A 50 -10.87 5.14 -0.15
C ASP A 50 -9.69 5.83 -0.84
N TYR A 51 -8.59 5.12 -1.08
CA TYR A 51 -7.38 5.65 -1.70
C TYR A 51 -7.25 5.19 -3.14
N PHE A 52 -7.10 6.11 -4.09
CA PHE A 52 -7.03 5.79 -5.51
C PHE A 52 -6.01 6.64 -6.24
N ILE A 53 -5.49 6.11 -7.34
CA ILE A 53 -4.62 6.78 -8.30
C ILE A 53 -5.37 6.87 -9.62
N VAL A 54 -5.26 8.02 -10.28
CA VAL A 54 -5.68 8.20 -11.66
C VAL A 54 -4.48 8.62 -12.49
N THR A 55 -4.19 7.89 -13.56
CA THR A 55 -3.14 8.24 -14.52
C THR A 55 -3.74 9.02 -15.67
N GLY A 56 -2.96 9.90 -16.30
CA GLY A 56 -3.37 10.63 -17.49
C GLY A 56 -2.17 11.04 -18.33
N TYR A 57 -2.42 11.53 -19.55
CA TYR A 57 -1.34 11.94 -20.46
C TYR A 57 -0.65 13.25 -20.06
N SER A 58 -1.38 14.18 -19.43
CA SER A 58 -0.89 15.50 -19.02
C SER A 58 -1.44 15.90 -17.66
N ARG A 59 -0.67 16.69 -16.92
CA ARG A 59 -1.08 17.34 -15.67
C ARG A 59 -2.31 18.22 -15.86
N GLU A 60 -2.33 19.03 -16.91
CA GLU A 60 -3.42 19.98 -17.18
C GLU A 60 -4.74 19.27 -17.44
N PHE A 61 -4.69 18.14 -18.16
CA PHE A 61 -5.85 17.28 -18.39
C PHE A 61 -6.39 16.69 -17.08
N LEU A 62 -5.49 16.23 -16.20
CA LEU A 62 -5.88 15.73 -14.88
C LEU A 62 -6.50 16.83 -14.02
N GLU A 63 -5.96 18.05 -14.05
CA GLU A 63 -6.42 19.18 -13.26
C GLU A 63 -7.73 19.79 -13.77
N LYS A 64 -7.87 20.00 -15.09
CA LYS A 64 -9.00 20.73 -15.69
C LYS A 64 -10.17 19.84 -16.05
N GLU A 65 -9.92 18.59 -16.45
CA GLU A 65 -10.99 17.71 -16.93
C GLU A 65 -11.31 16.61 -15.92
N VAL A 66 -10.30 15.89 -15.42
CA VAL A 66 -10.54 14.69 -14.59
C VAL A 66 -10.92 15.05 -13.16
N LYS A 67 -10.18 15.96 -12.52
CA LYS A 67 -10.42 16.35 -11.12
C LYS A 67 -11.84 16.89 -10.88
N PRO A 68 -12.40 17.80 -11.70
CA PRO A 68 -13.77 18.30 -11.49
C PRO A 68 -14.84 17.21 -11.64
N GLN A 69 -14.62 16.23 -12.53
CA GLN A 69 -15.54 15.09 -12.67
C GLN A 69 -15.55 14.21 -11.42
N ILE A 70 -14.38 13.97 -10.82
CA ILE A 70 -14.27 13.24 -9.56
C ILE A 70 -14.94 14.02 -8.43
N GLU A 71 -14.69 15.33 -8.33
CA GLU A 71 -15.29 16.19 -7.31
C GLU A 71 -16.82 16.21 -7.43
N THR A 72 -17.36 16.31 -8.64
CA THR A 72 -18.81 16.27 -8.89
C THR A 72 -19.40 14.92 -8.47
N PHE A 73 -18.73 13.82 -8.81
CA PHE A 73 -19.18 12.47 -8.44
C PHE A 73 -19.21 12.25 -6.93
N LEU A 74 -18.19 12.75 -6.23
CA LEU A 74 -18.07 12.67 -4.78
C LEU A 74 -19.08 13.60 -4.08
N ALA A 75 -19.29 14.81 -4.60
CA ALA A 75 -20.24 15.77 -4.06
C ALA A 75 -21.67 15.23 -4.07
N GLN A 76 -22.07 14.51 -5.13
CA GLN A 76 -23.37 13.81 -5.20
C GLN A 76 -23.56 12.78 -4.06
N ARG A 77 -22.47 12.29 -3.47
CA ARG A 77 -22.45 11.32 -2.37
C ARG A 77 -22.11 11.95 -1.02
N GLY A 78 -22.02 13.28 -0.95
CA GLY A 78 -21.64 14.01 0.26
C GLY A 78 -20.16 13.88 0.64
N LEU A 79 -19.30 13.40 -0.25
CA LEU A 79 -17.87 13.24 -0.02
C LEU A 79 -17.08 14.40 -0.65
N LYS A 80 -15.91 14.71 -0.08
CA LYS A 80 -14.99 15.73 -0.59
C LYS A 80 -13.57 15.17 -0.68
N LEU A 81 -12.82 15.61 -1.70
CA LEU A 81 -11.39 15.30 -1.80
C LEU A 81 -10.61 16.03 -0.70
N SER A 82 -9.65 15.32 -0.13
CA SER A 82 -8.74 15.90 0.87
C SER A 82 -7.63 16.69 0.16
N ILE A 83 -7.74 18.01 0.17
CA ILE A 83 -6.80 18.95 -0.48
C ILE A 83 -5.32 18.64 -0.13
N ASN A 84 -5.04 18.32 1.13
CA ASN A 84 -3.67 18.06 1.59
C ASN A 84 -3.09 16.72 1.11
N LYS A 85 -3.96 15.75 0.79
CA LYS A 85 -3.57 14.38 0.40
C LYS A 85 -3.58 14.21 -1.12
N THR A 86 -4.41 14.97 -1.83
CA THR A 86 -4.49 14.91 -3.29
C THR A 86 -3.36 15.70 -3.91
N ARG A 87 -2.48 15.02 -4.66
CA ARG A 87 -1.36 15.63 -5.37
C ARG A 87 -1.31 15.12 -6.80
N ILE A 88 -0.89 15.98 -7.71
CA ILE A 88 -0.66 15.64 -9.12
C ILE A 88 0.83 15.79 -9.37
N ILE A 89 1.45 14.69 -9.75
CA ILE A 89 2.90 14.50 -9.75
C ILE A 89 3.29 13.69 -10.97
N HIS A 90 4.50 13.95 -11.47
CA HIS A 90 5.02 13.19 -12.59
C HIS A 90 5.56 11.83 -12.12
N VAL A 91 5.41 10.79 -12.95
CA VAL A 91 5.83 9.42 -12.58
C VAL A 91 7.34 9.29 -12.34
N GLU A 92 8.13 10.22 -12.88
CA GLU A 92 9.60 10.27 -12.71
C GLU A 92 10.04 10.89 -11.38
N GLU A 93 9.24 11.79 -10.81
CA GLU A 93 9.44 12.29 -9.45
C GLU A 93 9.23 11.15 -8.45
N GLY A 94 8.24 10.31 -8.75
CA GLY A 94 7.86 9.14 -7.95
C GLY A 94 6.88 9.51 -6.85
N PHE A 95 6.16 8.50 -6.37
CA PHE A 95 5.10 8.69 -5.41
C PHE A 95 4.89 7.48 -4.51
N ASP A 96 4.36 7.75 -3.32
CA ASP A 96 4.09 6.70 -2.35
C ASP A 96 2.61 6.28 -2.38
N PHE A 97 2.37 4.98 -2.51
CA PHE A 97 1.05 4.37 -2.52
C PHE A 97 1.06 3.05 -1.73
N LEU A 98 0.20 2.94 -0.71
CA LEU A 98 0.07 1.75 0.15
C LEU A 98 1.41 1.26 0.74
N GLY A 99 2.28 2.20 1.10
CA GLY A 99 3.61 1.90 1.64
C GLY A 99 4.64 1.46 0.61
N PHE A 100 4.33 1.54 -0.69
CA PHE A 100 5.27 1.37 -1.80
C PHE A 100 5.62 2.72 -2.41
N SER A 101 6.90 2.95 -2.67
CA SER A 101 7.39 4.05 -3.49
C SER A 101 7.52 3.59 -4.93
N ILE A 102 6.72 4.19 -5.81
CA ILE A 102 6.67 3.91 -7.24
C ILE A 102 7.35 5.05 -7.96
N ARG A 103 8.43 4.76 -8.69
CA ARG A 103 9.16 5.78 -9.46
C ARG A 103 9.65 5.23 -10.78
N ARG A 104 9.47 6.01 -11.85
CA ARG A 104 10.03 5.70 -13.16
C ARG A 104 11.44 6.28 -13.28
N TYR A 105 12.40 5.42 -13.60
CA TYR A 105 13.76 5.80 -13.94
C TYR A 105 13.97 5.55 -15.42
N SER A 106 13.97 6.63 -16.20
CA SER A 106 14.09 6.61 -17.67
C SER A 106 13.08 5.63 -18.31
N ASN A 107 13.50 4.39 -18.57
CA ASN A 107 12.66 3.37 -19.21
C ASN A 107 12.16 2.25 -18.29
N LYS A 108 12.52 2.25 -17.00
CA LYS A 108 12.11 1.22 -16.04
C LYS A 108 11.26 1.80 -14.91
N LEU A 109 10.12 1.19 -14.63
CA LEU A 109 9.33 1.48 -13.44
C LEU A 109 9.86 0.64 -12.27
N LEU A 110 10.37 1.29 -11.23
CA LEU A 110 10.81 0.63 -10.01
C LEU A 110 9.79 0.86 -8.91
N THR A 111 9.35 -0.24 -8.31
CA THR A 111 8.51 -0.22 -7.10
C THR A 111 9.33 -0.76 -5.95
N LYS A 112 9.45 0.03 -4.88
CA LYS A 112 10.22 -0.33 -3.68
C LYS A 112 9.38 -0.07 -2.44
N PRO A 113 9.68 -0.69 -1.28
CA PRO A 113 9.09 -0.24 -0.02
C PRO A 113 9.39 1.24 0.21
N SER A 114 8.41 2.00 0.68
CA SER A 114 8.59 3.41 1.06
C SER A 114 9.57 3.54 2.23
N ARG A 115 10.26 4.68 2.30
CA ARG A 115 11.18 4.97 3.41
C ARG A 115 10.45 4.96 4.75
N GLU A 116 9.21 5.44 4.78
CA GLU A 116 8.37 5.45 5.98
C GLU A 116 8.00 4.04 6.45
N SER A 117 7.63 3.14 5.53
CA SER A 117 7.37 1.74 5.88
C SER A 117 8.60 1.05 6.45
N PHE A 118 9.77 1.28 5.81
CA PHE A 118 11.02 0.72 6.31
C PHE A 118 11.41 1.29 7.68
N LYS A 119 11.21 2.59 7.88
CA LYS A 119 11.41 3.25 9.18
C LYS A 119 10.46 2.69 10.23
N SER A 120 9.18 2.49 9.91
CA SER A 120 8.20 1.90 10.82
C SER A 120 8.58 0.48 11.24
N LEU A 121 9.10 -0.34 10.32
CA LEU A 121 9.66 -1.65 10.66
C LEU A 121 10.84 -1.51 11.64
N LEU A 122 11.81 -0.64 11.34
CA LEU A 122 12.97 -0.43 12.20
C LEU A 122 12.58 0.08 13.59
N ASP A 123 11.60 0.99 13.67
CA ASP A 123 11.12 1.54 14.92
C ASP A 123 10.39 0.47 15.75
N LYS A 124 9.62 -0.43 15.12
CA LYS A 124 9.03 -1.60 15.79
C LYS A 124 10.10 -2.54 16.34
N ILE A 125 11.12 -2.84 15.55
CA ILE A 125 12.24 -3.69 15.98
C ILE A 125 12.97 -3.04 17.17
N ARG A 126 13.32 -1.76 17.07
CA ARG A 126 13.98 -1.01 18.14
C ARG A 126 13.12 -0.94 19.41
N ALA A 127 11.82 -0.71 19.27
CA ALA A 127 10.90 -0.69 20.40
C ALA A 127 10.83 -2.06 21.09
N SER A 128 10.76 -3.13 20.31
CA SER A 128 10.78 -4.50 20.82
C SER A 128 12.08 -4.86 21.56
N ILE A 129 13.23 -4.37 21.09
CA ILE A 129 14.52 -4.58 21.76
C ILE A 129 14.56 -3.77 23.07
N LYS A 130 14.15 -2.50 23.03
CA LYS A 130 14.13 -1.62 24.20
C LYS A 130 13.18 -2.11 25.30
N SER A 131 12.06 -2.74 24.94
CA SER A 131 11.11 -3.26 25.92
C SER A 131 11.56 -4.56 26.59
N HIS A 132 12.60 -5.23 26.08
CA HIS A 132 13.08 -6.51 26.60
C HIS A 132 14.61 -6.50 26.82
N PRO A 133 15.15 -5.60 27.66
CA PRO A 133 16.59 -5.41 27.82
C PRO A 133 17.31 -6.63 28.43
N THR A 134 16.60 -7.45 29.22
CA THR A 134 17.12 -8.65 29.89
C THR A 134 16.73 -9.96 29.20
N ALA A 135 16.04 -9.90 28.06
CA ALA A 135 15.64 -11.12 27.36
C ALA A 135 16.83 -11.84 26.74
N LYS A 136 16.82 -13.18 26.85
CA LYS A 136 17.76 -14.03 26.10
C LYS A 136 17.58 -13.78 24.61
N SER A 137 18.69 -13.78 23.86
CA SER A 137 18.72 -13.54 22.41
C SER A 137 17.71 -14.40 21.65
N LEU A 138 17.50 -15.66 22.08
CA LEU A 138 16.53 -16.58 21.49
C LEU A 138 15.07 -16.09 21.61
N ASN A 139 14.69 -15.51 22.75
CA ASN A 139 13.33 -15.00 22.97
C ASN A 139 13.08 -13.73 22.17
N LEU A 140 14.10 -12.86 22.06
CA LEU A 140 14.02 -11.67 21.22
C LEU A 140 13.87 -12.04 19.74
N ILE A 141 14.61 -13.04 19.27
CA ILE A 141 14.47 -13.58 17.92
C ILE A 141 13.05 -14.11 17.69
N ARG A 142 12.49 -14.89 18.62
CA ARG A 142 11.11 -15.39 18.51
C ARG A 142 10.07 -14.27 18.39
N LEU A 143 10.29 -13.15 19.07
CA LEU A 143 9.37 -12.02 19.04
C LEU A 143 9.50 -11.17 17.76
N LEU A 144 10.72 -10.98 17.27
CA LEU A 144 10.99 -10.18 16.08
C LEU A 144 10.65 -10.92 14.77
N ASN A 145 10.77 -12.25 14.76
CA ASN A 145 10.60 -13.05 13.55
C ASN A 145 9.23 -12.86 12.87
N PRO A 146 8.07 -12.98 13.56
CA PRO A 146 6.77 -12.79 12.91
C PRO A 146 6.59 -11.40 12.30
N VAL A 147 7.17 -10.37 12.92
CA VAL A 147 7.12 -8.99 12.42
C VAL A 147 7.89 -8.86 11.12
N ILE A 148 9.10 -9.43 11.06
CA ILE A 148 9.96 -9.39 9.87
C ILE A 148 9.35 -10.25 8.75
N ILE A 149 8.80 -11.42 9.07
CA ILE A 149 8.15 -12.32 8.12
C ILE A 149 6.91 -11.64 7.51
N GLY A 150 6.01 -11.11 8.35
CA GLY A 150 4.82 -10.41 7.87
C GLY A 150 5.15 -9.23 6.96
N TRP A 151 6.18 -8.45 7.32
CA TRP A 151 6.66 -7.36 6.47
C TRP A 151 7.24 -7.88 5.14
N SER A 152 8.04 -8.95 5.19
CA SER A 152 8.67 -9.53 3.99
C SER A 152 7.66 -10.17 3.05
N ASN A 153 6.61 -10.80 3.60
CA ASN A 153 5.49 -11.35 2.83
C ASN A 153 4.71 -10.24 2.12
N TYR A 154 4.43 -9.12 2.80
CA TYR A 154 3.77 -7.96 2.20
C TYR A 154 4.58 -7.36 1.03
N TYR A 155 5.91 -7.24 1.20
CA TYR A 155 6.80 -6.65 0.19
C TYR A 155 7.42 -7.66 -0.80
N ARG A 156 7.03 -8.94 -0.73
CA ARG A 156 7.64 -10.06 -1.48
C ARG A 156 7.78 -9.81 -2.98
N HIS A 157 6.82 -9.14 -3.60
CA HIS A 157 6.83 -8.86 -5.04
C HIS A 157 7.81 -7.75 -5.46
N THR A 158 8.28 -6.95 -4.51
CA THR A 158 9.20 -5.83 -4.74
C THR A 158 10.62 -6.12 -4.25
N LEU A 159 10.75 -7.04 -3.28
CA LEU A 159 12.03 -7.42 -2.72
C LEU A 159 12.79 -8.36 -3.67
N PRO A 160 14.11 -8.18 -3.84
CA PRO A 160 14.90 -9.09 -4.64
C PRO A 160 14.96 -10.47 -3.98
N LYS A 161 14.99 -11.52 -4.82
CA LYS A 161 14.94 -12.93 -4.37
C LYS A 161 16.03 -13.29 -3.35
N TRP A 162 17.21 -12.66 -3.44
CA TRP A 162 18.30 -12.91 -2.50
C TRP A 162 17.97 -12.44 -1.08
N TYR A 163 17.21 -11.35 -0.93
CA TYR A 163 16.80 -10.83 0.37
C TYR A 163 15.79 -11.77 1.04
N LEU A 164 14.83 -12.28 0.27
CA LEU A 164 13.89 -13.30 0.73
C LEU A 164 14.62 -14.60 1.10
N ARG A 165 15.61 -15.02 0.30
CA ARG A 165 16.44 -16.20 0.60
C ARG A 165 17.26 -16.03 1.87
N MET A 166 17.90 -14.88 2.06
CA MET A 166 18.68 -14.54 3.26
C MET A 166 17.81 -14.65 4.51
N LEU A 167 16.60 -14.10 4.46
CA LEU A 167 15.62 -14.23 5.54
C LEU A 167 15.28 -15.71 5.80
N THR A 168 14.87 -16.48 4.79
CA THR A 168 14.60 -17.93 4.98
C THR A 168 15.80 -18.71 5.52
N MET A 169 17.05 -18.39 5.13
CA MET A 169 18.25 -19.05 5.64
C MET A 169 18.56 -18.70 7.08
N LEU A 170 18.37 -17.43 7.49
CA LEU A 170 18.53 -17.01 8.88
C LEU A 170 17.49 -17.69 9.77
N PHE A 171 16.26 -17.89 9.28
CA PHE A 171 15.14 -18.40 10.08
C PHE A 171 14.98 -19.93 10.07
N GLY A 172 15.43 -20.64 9.03
CA GLY A 172 15.36 -22.11 8.96
C GLY A 172 16.00 -22.84 10.16
N PRO A 173 17.20 -22.45 10.62
CA PRO A 173 17.82 -22.98 11.83
C PRO A 173 17.08 -22.62 13.12
N LEU A 174 16.49 -21.43 13.20
CA LEU A 174 15.77 -20.92 14.39
C LEU A 174 14.41 -21.61 14.59
N CYS A 175 13.68 -21.87 13.50
CA CYS A 175 12.47 -22.68 13.54
C CYS A 175 12.77 -24.13 13.98
N ARG A 176 13.86 -24.73 13.46
CA ARG A 176 14.31 -26.07 13.90
C ARG A 176 14.74 -26.09 15.37
N ALA A 177 15.32 -25.01 15.89
CA ALA A 177 15.68 -24.88 17.29
C ALA A 177 14.43 -24.71 18.19
N GLY A 178 13.44 -23.89 17.79
CA GLY A 178 12.19 -23.74 18.54
C GLY A 178 11.31 -24.99 18.59
N GLN A 179 11.43 -25.87 17.61
CA GLN A 179 10.74 -27.15 17.56
C GLN A 179 11.29 -28.18 18.56
N LYS A 180 12.56 -28.02 18.99
CA LYS A 180 13.15 -28.81 20.08
C LYS A 180 12.68 -28.37 21.47
N ASP A 181 12.14 -27.15 21.58
CA ASP A 181 11.61 -26.58 22.83
C ASP A 181 10.07 -26.71 22.95
N GLY A 182 9.42 -27.55 22.13
CA GLY A 182 8.00 -27.91 22.29
C GLY A 182 6.97 -27.00 21.61
N ILE A 183 7.37 -26.14 20.66
CA ILE A 183 6.45 -25.24 19.93
C ILE A 183 5.84 -25.95 18.70
N PRO A 184 4.51 -25.87 18.47
CA PRO A 184 3.85 -26.55 17.35
C PRO A 184 4.15 -25.89 15.98
N ARG A 185 4.15 -26.71 14.93
CA ARG A 185 4.66 -26.43 13.56
C ARG A 185 4.04 -25.23 12.83
N ASN A 186 2.87 -24.81 13.26
CA ASN A 186 2.03 -23.76 12.68
C ASN A 186 2.53 -22.33 12.93
N VAL A 187 3.61 -22.14 13.69
CA VAL A 187 4.24 -20.82 13.91
C VAL A 187 5.33 -20.50 12.87
N CYS A 188 5.82 -21.52 12.14
CA CYS A 188 6.97 -21.40 11.23
C CYS A 188 6.65 -21.57 9.75
N ASN A 189 5.42 -21.96 9.41
CA ASN A 189 4.96 -22.09 8.03
C ASN A 189 3.66 -21.29 7.91
N ASP A 190 3.80 -20.02 7.53
CA ASP A 190 2.89 -19.24 6.65
C ASP A 190 3.57 -17.90 6.24
#